data_AF-A0A5N8XZ87-F1
#
_entry.id   AF-A0A5N8XZ87-F1
#
_cell.length_a   1.000
_cell.length_b   1.000
_cell.length_c   1.000
_cell.angle_alpha   90.00
_cell.angle_beta   90.00
_cell.angle_gamma   90.00
#
_symmetry.space_group_name_H-M   'P 1'
#
loop_
_entity.id
_entity.type
_entity.pdbx_description
1 polymer ?
#
loop_
_entity_poly.entity_id
_entity_poly.type
_entity_poly.pdbx_seq_one_letter_code
_entity_poly.pdbx_strand_id
1 'polypeptide(L)'
;DGAGRVRTLVSVMAPLLAPGIVATALFAFITAWNEFFFALVLLKSPEKQTLPVVLTHFIGAEGTADLGPLAAAAFLATLPSLVIFALIQKRITGGMLAGAVKS
;
A
#
# COMPACT_ATOMS: atom_id res chain seq x y z
N ASP A 1 -25.40 25.46 -13.93
CA ASP A 1 -25.99 24.44 -14.83
C ASP A 1 -25.53 24.52 -16.29
N GLY A 2 -24.21 24.61 -16.56
CA GLY A 2 -23.68 24.69 -17.94
C GLY A 2 -22.26 24.12 -18.14
N ALA A 3 -21.73 23.40 -17.15
CA ALA A 3 -20.43 22.73 -17.28
C ALA A 3 -20.61 21.42 -18.06
N GLY A 4 -19.83 21.23 -19.13
CA GLY A 4 -19.84 19.98 -19.91
C GLY A 4 -19.49 18.76 -19.04
N ARG A 5 -19.94 17.56 -19.46
CA ARG A 5 -19.85 16.31 -18.68
C ARG A 5 -18.47 16.03 -18.07
N VAL A 6 -17.40 16.27 -18.84
CA VAL A 6 -16.00 16.09 -18.38
C VAL A 6 -15.65 17.07 -17.25
N ARG A 7 -16.08 18.33 -17.36
CA ARG A 7 -15.83 19.34 -16.32
C ARG A 7 -16.57 18.96 -15.04
N THR A 8 -17.83 18.52 -15.14
CA THR A 8 -18.60 18.04 -13.97
C THR A 8 -17.92 16.84 -13.31
N LEU A 9 -17.43 15.87 -14.09
CA LEU A 9 -16.71 14.71 -13.56
C LEU A 9 -15.47 15.14 -12.76
N VAL A 10 -14.64 16.01 -13.32
CA VAL A 10 -13.35 16.38 -12.71
C VAL A 10 -13.52 17.39 -11.57
N SER A 11 -14.33 18.44 -11.75
CA SER A 11 -14.41 19.54 -10.78
C SER A 11 -15.44 19.32 -9.67
N VAL A 12 -16.41 18.42 -9.86
CA VAL A 12 -17.47 18.16 -8.87
C VAL A 12 -17.36 16.74 -8.33
N MET A 13 -17.36 15.72 -9.20
CA MET A 13 -17.36 14.33 -8.73
C MET A 13 -16.01 13.88 -8.15
N ALA A 14 -14.88 14.23 -8.78
CA ALA A 14 -13.56 13.79 -8.32
C ALA A 14 -13.23 14.19 -6.86
N PRO A 15 -13.46 15.45 -6.40
CA PRO A 15 -13.21 15.79 -4.99
C PRO A 15 -14.15 15.07 -4.01
N LEU A 16 -15.41 14.81 -4.41
CA LEU A 16 -16.35 14.02 -3.60
C LEU A 16 -15.90 12.56 -3.45
N LEU A 17 -15.33 11.98 -4.51
CA LEU A 17 -14.82 10.61 -4.51
C LEU A 17 -13.41 10.48 -3.92
N ALA A 18 -12.67 11.59 -3.77
CA ALA A 18 -11.27 11.59 -3.35
C ALA A 18 -11.02 10.80 -2.04
N PRO A 19 -11.83 10.93 -0.97
CA PRO A 19 -11.64 10.13 0.24
C PRO A 19 -11.75 8.62 -0.01
N GLY A 20 -12.73 8.20 -0.83
CA GLY A 20 -12.92 6.81 -1.22
C GLY A 20 -11.75 6.28 -2.06
N ILE A 21 -11.30 7.06 -3.04
CA ILE A 21 -10.16 6.71 -3.89
C ILE A 21 -8.88 6.54 -3.05
N VAL A 22 -8.63 7.45 -2.09
CA VAL A 22 -7.48 7.36 -1.20
C VAL A 22 -7.53 6.10 -0.33
N ALA A 23 -8.70 5.76 0.23
CA ALA A 23 -8.88 4.55 1.02
C ALA A 23 -8.65 3.27 0.18
N THR A 24 -9.23 3.20 -1.02
CA THR A 24 -9.05 2.08 -1.95
C THR A 24 -7.59 1.95 -2.40
N ALA A 25 -6.93 3.06 -2.72
CA ALA A 25 -5.52 3.07 -3.12
C ALA A 25 -4.59 2.59 -1.99
N LEU A 26 -4.86 3.00 -0.74
CA LEU A 26 -4.14 2.52 0.43
C LEU A 26 -4.32 1.00 0.61
N PHE A 27 -5.55 0.52 0.54
CA PHE A 27 -5.84 -0.91 0.63
C PHE A 27 -5.14 -1.70 -0.48
N ALA A 28 -5.25 -1.25 -1.72
CA ALA A 28 -4.58 -1.87 -2.86
C ALA A 28 -3.05 -1.88 -2.70
N PHE A 29 -2.47 -0.78 -2.20
CA PHE A 29 -1.03 -0.71 -1.92
C PHE A 29 -0.62 -1.72 -0.84
N ILE A 30 -1.31 -1.77 0.30
CA ILE A 30 -1.00 -2.71 1.38
C ILE A 30 -1.08 -4.15 0.87
N THR A 31 -2.13 -4.48 0.11
CA THR A 31 -2.30 -5.81 -0.46
C THR A 31 -1.17 -6.14 -1.43
N ALA A 32 -0.87 -5.26 -2.38
CA ALA A 32 0.18 -5.49 -3.37
C ALA A 32 1.59 -5.56 -2.76
N TRP A 33 1.86 -4.76 -1.74
CA TRP A 33 3.16 -4.75 -1.04
C TRP A 33 3.41 -6.04 -0.25
N ASN A 34 2.37 -6.57 0.39
CA ASN A 34 2.44 -7.81 1.18
C ASN A 34 2.22 -9.07 0.33
N GLU A 35 1.98 -8.93 -0.98
CA GLU A 35 1.71 -10.07 -1.85
C GLU A 35 2.96 -10.95 -1.99
N PHE A 36 2.88 -12.13 -1.39
CA PHE A 36 3.97 -13.09 -1.34
C PHE A 36 3.83 -14.19 -2.40
N PHE A 37 2.62 -14.75 -2.55
CA PHE A 37 2.41 -15.96 -3.34
C PHE A 37 2.64 -15.71 -4.82
N PHE A 38 2.04 -14.65 -5.37
CA PHE A 38 2.25 -14.31 -6.77
C PHE A 38 3.71 -13.95 -7.06
N ALA A 39 4.36 -13.22 -6.16
CA ALA A 39 5.77 -12.86 -6.31
C ALA A 39 6.67 -14.12 -6.33
N LEU A 40 6.46 -15.06 -5.42
CA LEU A 40 7.21 -16.33 -5.37
C LEU A 40 7.02 -17.18 -6.63
N VAL A 41 5.80 -17.22 -7.16
CA VAL A 41 5.46 -18.06 -8.31
C VAL A 41 5.92 -17.43 -9.62
N LEU A 42 5.79 -16.11 -9.80
CA LEU A 42 6.05 -15.43 -11.07
C LEU A 42 7.48 -14.90 -11.20
N LEU A 43 8.11 -14.45 -10.11
CA LEU A 43 9.41 -13.78 -10.13
C LEU A 43 10.52 -14.80 -9.87
N LYS A 44 11.14 -15.28 -10.95
CA LYS A 44 12.20 -16.32 -10.89
C LYS A 44 13.62 -15.75 -10.84
N SER A 45 13.83 -14.55 -11.36
CA SER A 45 15.13 -13.89 -11.32
C SER A 45 15.38 -13.28 -9.93
N PRO A 46 16.50 -13.57 -9.26
CA PRO A 46 16.81 -13.04 -7.92
C PRO A 46 16.70 -11.51 -7.83
N GLU A 47 17.17 -10.80 -8.86
CA GLU A 47 17.15 -9.34 -8.93
C GLU A 47 15.74 -8.73 -9.06
N LYS A 48 14.71 -9.56 -9.29
CA LYS A 48 13.31 -9.14 -9.39
C LYS A 48 12.49 -9.56 -8.17
N GLN A 49 13.05 -10.27 -7.21
CA GLN A 49 12.30 -10.75 -6.06
C GLN A 49 11.82 -9.59 -5.19
N THR A 50 10.59 -9.71 -4.69
CA THR A 50 10.05 -8.74 -3.74
C THR A 50 10.60 -9.00 -2.35
N LEU A 51 10.55 -7.97 -1.50
CA LEU A 51 11.08 -8.04 -0.15
C LEU A 51 10.46 -9.18 0.69
N PRO A 52 9.14 -9.46 0.62
CA PRO A 52 8.55 -10.64 1.28
C PRO A 52 9.11 -11.98 0.80
N VAL A 53 9.46 -12.09 -0.49
CA VAL A 53 10.08 -13.32 -1.04
C VAL A 53 11.49 -13.49 -0.49
N VAL A 54 12.27 -12.41 -0.42
CA VAL A 54 13.63 -12.45 0.12
C VAL A 54 13.68 -12.88 1.59
N LEU A 55 12.61 -12.65 2.37
CA LEU A 55 12.55 -13.13 3.76
C LEU A 55 12.70 -14.66 3.87
N THR A 56 12.26 -15.40 2.85
CA THR A 56 12.40 -16.86 2.81
C THR A 56 13.84 -17.33 2.72
N HIS A 57 14.76 -16.48 2.27
CA HIS A 57 16.18 -16.82 2.18
C HIS A 57 16.85 -16.94 3.56
N PHE A 58 16.23 -16.40 4.61
CA PHE A 58 16.69 -16.55 5.99
C PHE A 58 16.17 -17.84 6.65
N ILE A 59 15.38 -18.64 5.94
CA ILE A 59 14.91 -19.95 6.38
C ILE A 59 15.69 -20.99 5.59
N GLY A 60 16.52 -21.77 6.28
CA GLY A 60 17.31 -22.85 5.71
C GLY A 60 16.45 -23.99 5.19
N ALA A 61 17.03 -24.84 4.35
CA ALA A 61 16.33 -25.98 3.72
C ALA A 61 15.72 -26.97 4.74
N GLU A 62 16.28 -27.04 5.95
CA GLU A 62 15.78 -27.87 7.06
C GLU A 62 14.72 -27.16 7.92
N GLY A 63 14.28 -25.97 7.52
CA GLY A 63 13.33 -25.14 8.28
C GLY A 63 13.97 -24.35 9.43
N THR A 64 15.30 -24.41 9.58
CA THR A 64 16.06 -23.64 10.57
C THR A 64 16.16 -22.18 10.12
N ALA A 65 15.59 -21.26 10.91
CA ALA A 65 15.58 -19.84 10.59
C ALA A 65 16.73 -19.10 11.30
N ASP A 66 17.43 -18.24 10.57
CA ASP A 66 18.34 -17.27 11.16
C ASP A 66 17.54 -16.08 11.69
N LEU A 67 17.08 -16.20 12.94
CA LEU A 67 16.08 -15.31 13.54
C LEU A 67 16.52 -13.84 13.60
N GLY A 68 17.82 -13.57 13.75
CA GLY A 68 18.34 -12.20 13.83
C GLY A 68 18.16 -11.45 12.51
N PRO A 69 18.79 -11.92 11.41
CA PRO A 69 18.59 -11.37 10.08
C PRO A 69 17.15 -11.42 9.60
N LEU A 70 16.41 -12.51 9.88
CA LEU A 70 14.99 -12.61 9.53
C LEU A 70 14.15 -11.52 10.21
N ALA A 71 14.32 -11.30 11.51
CA ALA A 71 13.61 -10.26 12.24
C ALA A 71 13.96 -8.85 11.74
N ALA A 72 15.25 -8.59 11.47
CA ALA A 72 15.71 -7.31 10.93
C ALA A 72 15.11 -7.05 9.53
N ALA A 73 15.12 -8.05 8.65
CA ALA A 73 14.53 -7.94 7.32
C ALA A 73 13.00 -7.80 7.37
N ALA A 74 12.32 -8.52 8.26
CA ALA A 74 10.88 -8.42 8.46
C ALA A 74 10.46 -7.04 8.98
N PHE A 75 11.27 -6.44 9.88
CA PHE A 75 11.08 -5.07 10.32
C PHE A 75 11.17 -4.09 9.14
N LEU A 76 12.24 -4.17 8.34
CA LEU A 76 12.40 -3.35 7.14
C LEU A 76 11.27 -3.55 6.12
N ALA A 77 10.78 -4.79 5.96
CA ALA A 77 9.67 -5.10 5.06
C ALA A 77 8.34 -4.48 5.49
N THR A 78 8.15 -4.27 6.80
CA THR A 78 6.93 -3.69 7.37
C THR A 78 6.96 -2.15 7.37
N LEU A 79 8.13 -1.52 7.32
CA LEU A 79 8.25 -0.05 7.38
C LEU A 79 7.47 0.68 6.28
N PRO A 80 7.50 0.30 4.99
CA PRO A 80 6.84 1.06 3.93
C PRO A 80 5.32 1.11 4.08
N SER A 81 4.69 0.00 4.46
CA SER A 81 3.25 -0.05 4.69
C SER A 81 2.85 0.80 5.89
N LEU A 82 3.63 0.78 6.98
CA LEU A 82 3.42 1.65 8.13
C LEU A 82 3.57 3.13 7.79
N VAL A 83 4.60 3.51 7.04
CA VAL A 83 4.84 4.90 6.63
C VAL A 83 3.68 5.41 5.77
N ILE A 84 3.26 4.65 4.77
CA ILE A 84 2.16 5.04 3.88
C ILE A 84 0.84 5.11 4.64
N PHE A 85 0.58 4.14 5.52
CA PHE A 85 -0.59 4.16 6.40
C PHE A 85 -0.60 5.41 7.27
N ALA A 86 0.50 5.73 7.97
CA ALA A 86 0.59 6.90 8.84
C ALA A 86 0.40 8.23 8.08
N LEU A 87 0.99 8.35 6.89
CA LEU A 87 0.83 9.53 6.03
C LEU A 87 -0.62 9.73 5.59
N ILE A 88 -1.30 8.65 5.21
CA ILE A 88 -2.70 8.71 4.76
C ILE A 88 -3.64 8.93 5.94
N GLN A 89 -3.45 8.22 7.06
CA GLN A 89 -4.23 8.38 8.27
C GLN A 89 -4.21 9.84 8.75
N LYS A 90 -3.03 10.48 8.79
CA LYS A 90 -2.89 11.90 9.15
C LYS A 90 -3.71 12.83 8.24
N ARG A 91 -3.80 12.53 6.94
CA ARG A 91 -4.59 13.34 6.00
C ARG A 91 -6.10 13.10 6.15
N ILE A 92 -6.51 11.88 6.46
CA ILE A 92 -7.92 11.53 6.71
C ILE A 92 -8.39 12.20 8.02
N THR A 93 -7.62 12.12 9.10
CA THR A 93 -7.96 12.74 10.40
C THR A 93 -7.80 14.26 10.42
N GLY A 94 -6.90 14.81 9.59
CA GLY A 94 -6.55 16.23 9.55
C GLY A 94 -7.50 17.15 8.75
N GLY A 95 -8.67 16.67 8.33
CA GLY A 95 -9.71 17.54 7.74
C GLY A 95 -10.01 17.34 6.26
N MET A 96 -9.43 16.32 5.59
CA MET A 96 -9.89 15.96 4.23
C MET A 96 -11.38 15.53 4.22
N LEU A 97 -11.86 14.98 5.34
CA LEU A 97 -13.29 14.71 5.56
C LEU A 97 -14.08 15.98 5.91
N ALA A 98 -13.48 16.96 6.58
CA ALA A 98 -14.16 18.21 6.96
C ALA A 98 -14.54 19.07 5.74
N GLY A 99 -13.81 18.96 4.63
CA GLY A 99 -14.15 19.60 3.36
C GLY A 99 -15.28 18.91 2.59
N ALA A 100 -15.53 17.61 2.82
CA ALA A 100 -16.60 16.85 2.16
C ALA A 100 -17.97 17.07 2.80
N VAL A 101 -18.02 17.53 4.06
CA VAL A 101 -19.27 17.83 4.79
C VAL A 101 -19.62 19.31 4.82
N LYS A 102 -18.77 20.20 4.27
CA LYS A 102 -19.10 21.62 4.15
C LYS A 102 -19.70 21.91 2.77
N SER A 103 -20.94 21.47 2.60
CA SER A 103 -21.92 22.06 1.68
C SER A 103 -23.06 22.66 2.50
#